data_AF-A0A559M468-F1
#
_entry.id   AF-A0A559M468-F1
#
_cell.length_a   1.000
_cell.length_b   1.000
_cell.length_c   1.000
_cell.angle_alpha   90.00
_cell.angle_beta   90.00
_cell.angle_gamma   90.00
#
_symmetry.space_group_name_H-M   'P 1'
#
loop_
_entity.id
_entity.type
_entity.pdbx_description
1 polymer ?
#
loop_
_entity_poly.entity_id
_entity_poly.type
_entity_poly.pdbx_seq_one_letter_code
_entity_poly.pdbx_strand_id
1 'polypeptide(L)'
;MPPGRITELAANIKEETIKLGGYLEAEGLPSPSFAPDFPAKLKLSDSAAASMQQIIEAADELHSLLLGPLRYILHQLDGTHNLISLHAINRFQIFSRFPVGQEISFTEVAAKCKMDEERNVGSHHTKVVDALVKWPASAEPTETAFNLASGVEKSFFQELGSSPERTERFSRAMGLFKVMPGFETSLVTEATLWHSGTRTVVDVGGADGAVAYELARKFPSMRIIVRDLPNVVENAKSMRNTDLLSHVTFQSHDFFCEQPVHGSDVYIFRMIFHDWSDKFCIRILQQLVPA
;
A
#
# COMPACT_ATOMS: atom_id res chain seq x y z
N MET A 1 -1.28 43.10 18.42
CA MET A 1 -1.31 41.66 18.72
C MET A 1 -0.77 40.93 17.51
N PRO A 2 0.04 39.87 17.68
CA PRO A 2 0.42 39.03 16.54
C PRO A 2 -0.84 38.49 15.84
N PRO A 3 -0.81 38.29 14.51
CA PRO A 3 -1.93 37.71 13.79
C PRO A 3 -2.32 36.36 14.41
N GLY A 4 -3.61 36.06 14.48
CA GLY A 4 -4.08 34.76 14.94
C GLY A 4 -3.68 33.66 13.97
N ARG A 5 -3.52 32.43 14.46
CA ARG A 5 -3.05 31.28 13.66
C ARG A 5 -3.81 31.08 12.34
N ILE A 6 -5.13 31.27 12.34
CA ILE A 6 -5.94 31.15 11.11
C ILE A 6 -5.56 32.18 10.03
N THR A 7 -5.12 33.37 10.44
CA THR A 7 -4.67 34.43 9.53
C THR A 7 -3.27 34.12 8.98
N GLU A 8 -2.39 33.57 9.81
CA GLU A 8 -1.06 33.09 9.39
C GLU A 8 -1.18 31.97 8.35
N LEU A 9 -2.04 30.98 8.61
CA LEU A 9 -2.29 29.87 7.68
C LEU A 9 -2.85 30.36 6.34
N ALA A 10 -3.83 31.28 6.37
CA ALA A 10 -4.38 31.86 5.15
C ALA A 10 -3.34 32.64 4.34
N ALA A 11 -2.44 33.37 5.02
CA ALA A 11 -1.34 34.07 4.36
C ALA A 11 -0.35 33.08 3.71
N ASN A 12 0.00 32.00 4.43
CA ASN A 12 0.88 30.94 3.92
C ASN A 12 0.28 30.25 2.68
N ILE A 13 -0.99 29.87 2.74
CA ILE A 13 -1.72 29.26 1.60
C ILE A 13 -1.62 30.17 0.39
N LYS A 14 -1.89 31.48 0.56
CA LYS A 14 -1.81 32.45 -0.54
C LYS A 14 -0.40 32.53 -1.12
N GLU A 15 0.61 32.68 -0.29
CA GLU A 15 2.01 32.81 -0.74
C GLU A 15 2.47 31.57 -1.52
N GLU A 16 2.27 30.39 -0.95
CA GLU A 16 2.69 29.14 -1.58
C GLU A 16 1.86 28.82 -2.84
N THR A 17 0.57 29.19 -2.87
CA THR A 17 -0.26 29.04 -4.09
C THR A 17 0.26 29.91 -5.23
N ILE A 18 0.74 31.12 -4.95
CA ILE A 18 1.37 31.99 -5.96
C ILE A 18 2.65 31.34 -6.50
N LYS A 19 3.49 30.77 -5.62
CA LYS A 19 4.73 30.07 -6.02
C LYS A 19 4.42 28.87 -6.91
N LEU A 20 3.50 28.00 -6.48
CA LEU A 20 3.09 26.82 -7.23
C LEU A 20 2.44 27.20 -8.56
N GLY A 21 1.51 28.16 -8.57
CA GLY A 21 0.84 28.62 -9.78
C GLY A 21 1.81 29.18 -10.82
N GLY A 22 2.76 30.02 -10.38
CA GLY A 22 3.80 30.57 -11.26
C GLY A 22 4.72 29.49 -11.83
N TYR A 23 5.07 28.46 -11.06
CA TYR A 23 5.84 27.31 -11.55
C TYR A 23 5.05 26.51 -12.60
N LEU A 24 3.78 26.19 -12.33
CA LEU A 24 2.94 25.43 -13.25
C LEU A 24 2.79 26.16 -14.59
N GLU A 25 2.59 27.47 -14.57
CA GLU A 25 2.51 28.30 -15.78
C GLU A 25 3.84 28.30 -16.55
N ALA A 26 4.97 28.50 -15.85
CA ALA A 26 6.29 28.53 -16.47
C ALA A 26 6.68 27.21 -17.14
N GLU A 27 6.28 26.08 -16.55
CA GLU A 27 6.55 24.74 -17.08
C GLU A 27 5.46 24.23 -18.04
N GLY A 28 4.42 25.03 -18.31
CA GLY A 28 3.29 24.64 -19.16
C GLY A 28 2.48 23.46 -18.59
N LEU A 29 2.47 23.29 -17.27
CA LEU A 29 1.74 22.24 -16.57
C LEU A 29 0.30 22.68 -16.26
N PRO A 30 -0.68 21.75 -16.30
CA PRO A 30 -2.06 22.10 -16.01
C PRO A 30 -2.27 22.44 -14.53
N SER A 31 -3.11 23.43 -14.27
CA SER A 31 -3.59 23.72 -12.92
C SER A 31 -4.37 22.53 -12.31
N PRO A 32 -4.22 22.25 -11.01
CA PRO A 32 -4.97 21.18 -10.34
C PRO A 32 -6.48 21.28 -10.56
N SER A 33 -7.11 20.16 -10.94
CA SER A 33 -8.56 20.08 -11.11
C SER A 33 -9.08 18.65 -10.87
N PHE A 34 -10.40 18.53 -10.72
CA PHE A 34 -11.09 17.24 -10.70
C PHE A 34 -11.56 16.81 -12.11
N ALA A 35 -11.04 17.45 -13.17
CA ALA A 35 -11.41 17.11 -14.53
C ALA A 35 -10.93 15.67 -14.86
N PRO A 36 -11.70 14.89 -15.64
CA PRO A 36 -11.36 13.48 -15.84
C PRO A 36 -10.07 13.24 -16.64
N ASP A 37 -9.60 14.25 -17.36
CA ASP A 37 -8.36 14.28 -18.14
C ASP A 37 -7.17 14.83 -17.35
N PHE A 38 -7.36 15.27 -16.10
CA PHE A 38 -6.28 15.74 -15.26
C PHE A 38 -5.29 14.59 -14.94
N PRO A 39 -3.98 14.80 -15.09
CA PRO A 39 -2.99 13.74 -14.92
C PRO A 39 -2.96 13.21 -13.48
N ALA A 40 -2.98 11.88 -13.33
CA ALA A 40 -2.92 11.21 -12.02
C ALA A 40 -1.64 11.49 -11.22
N LYS A 41 -0.55 11.85 -11.90
CA LYS A 41 0.71 12.32 -11.26
C LYS A 41 1.30 13.46 -12.10
N LEU A 42 1.51 14.61 -11.46
CA LEU A 42 2.31 15.70 -12.01
C LEU A 42 3.76 15.55 -11.56
N LYS A 43 4.72 15.69 -12.48
CA LYS A 43 6.14 15.77 -12.12
C LYS A 43 6.46 17.22 -11.75
N LEU A 44 6.75 17.44 -10.49
CA LEU A 44 7.10 18.75 -9.94
C LEU A 44 8.58 18.79 -9.57
N SER A 45 9.18 19.99 -9.63
CA SER A 45 10.46 20.24 -8.97
C SER A 45 10.33 20.11 -7.45
N ASP A 46 11.44 19.87 -6.75
CA ASP A 46 11.43 19.75 -5.28
C ASP A 46 10.82 20.99 -4.60
N SER A 47 11.12 22.18 -5.12
CA SER A 47 10.55 23.43 -4.60
C SER A 47 9.03 23.51 -4.84
N ALA A 48 8.55 23.13 -6.02
CA ALA A 48 7.11 23.16 -6.31
C ALA A 48 6.35 22.08 -5.53
N ALA A 49 6.95 20.90 -5.34
CA ALA A 49 6.40 19.85 -4.48
C ALA A 49 6.33 20.30 -3.01
N ALA A 50 7.37 21.00 -2.51
CA ALA A 50 7.37 21.57 -1.17
C ALA A 50 6.29 22.65 -0.98
N SER A 51 6.10 23.53 -1.97
CA SER A 51 4.99 24.50 -1.95
C SER A 51 3.63 23.82 -1.94
N MET A 52 3.43 22.80 -2.79
CA MET A 52 2.19 22.02 -2.81
C MET A 52 1.90 21.36 -1.45
N GLN A 53 2.90 20.75 -0.82
CA GLN A 53 2.76 20.13 0.49
C GLN A 53 2.40 21.15 1.58
N GLN A 54 3.06 22.30 1.61
CA GLN A 54 2.75 23.38 2.56
C GLN A 54 1.32 23.92 2.40
N ILE A 55 0.81 24.04 1.17
CA ILE A 55 -0.58 24.43 0.92
C ILE A 55 -1.53 23.39 1.52
N ILE A 56 -1.29 22.10 1.25
CA ILE A 56 -2.14 21.00 1.73
C ILE A 56 -2.18 20.98 3.27
N GLU A 57 -1.02 21.03 3.91
CA GLU A 57 -0.91 21.01 5.38
C GLU A 57 -1.57 22.24 6.00
N ALA A 58 -1.31 23.43 5.46
CA ALA A 58 -1.90 24.65 5.99
C ALA A 58 -3.42 24.71 5.78
N ALA A 59 -3.92 24.19 4.65
CA ALA A 59 -5.35 24.09 4.39
C ALA A 59 -6.04 23.08 5.33
N ASP A 60 -5.41 21.94 5.61
CA ASP A 60 -5.94 20.93 6.53
C ASP A 60 -5.94 21.45 7.99
N GLU A 61 -4.88 22.13 8.42
CA GLU A 61 -4.82 22.76 9.73
C GLU A 61 -5.90 23.86 9.86
N LEU A 62 -6.01 24.73 8.86
CA LEU A 62 -7.01 25.80 8.84
C LEU A 62 -8.43 25.22 8.91
N HIS A 63 -8.71 24.19 8.11
CA HIS A 63 -9.99 23.48 8.13
C HIS A 63 -10.28 22.89 9.51
N SER A 64 -9.30 22.21 10.11
CA SER A 64 -9.41 21.60 11.45
C SER A 64 -9.69 22.64 12.54
N LEU A 65 -8.98 23.78 12.52
CA LEU A 65 -9.19 24.88 13.47
C LEU A 65 -10.58 25.51 13.32
N LEU A 66 -11.09 25.66 12.10
CA LEU A 66 -12.42 26.21 11.82
C LEU A 66 -13.56 25.27 12.21
N LEU A 67 -13.35 23.95 12.12
CA LEU A 67 -14.29 22.97 12.67
C LEU A 67 -14.34 23.02 14.20
N GLY A 68 -13.18 23.20 14.83
CA GLY A 68 -13.02 23.06 16.28
C GLY A 68 -13.14 21.59 16.74
N PRO A 69 -12.85 21.29 18.02
CA PRO A 69 -12.61 19.93 18.48
C PRO A 69 -13.77 18.95 18.26
N LEU A 70 -15.00 19.36 18.56
CA LEU A 70 -16.16 18.46 18.48
C LEU A 70 -16.52 18.13 17.03
N ARG A 71 -16.62 19.14 16.15
CA ARG A 71 -16.96 18.92 14.74
C ARG A 71 -15.84 18.20 14.01
N TYR A 72 -14.59 18.41 14.40
CA TYR A 72 -13.47 17.65 13.88
C TYR A 72 -13.62 16.15 14.17
N ILE A 73 -13.90 15.77 15.42
CA ILE A 73 -14.12 14.35 15.76
C ILE A 73 -15.28 13.76 14.96
N LEU A 74 -16.41 14.47 14.88
CA LEU A 74 -17.57 14.02 14.11
C LEU A 74 -17.25 13.87 12.61
N HIS A 75 -16.49 14.80 12.04
CA HIS A 75 -16.04 14.74 10.65
C HIS A 75 -15.10 13.54 10.39
N GLN A 76 -14.23 13.20 11.35
CA GLN A 76 -13.36 12.02 11.23
C GLN A 76 -14.16 10.70 11.28
N LEU A 77 -15.27 10.65 12.03
CA LEU A 77 -16.15 9.48 12.07
C LEU A 77 -16.83 9.24 10.71
N ASP A 78 -17.16 10.29 9.97
CA ASP A 78 -17.74 10.16 8.61
C ASP A 78 -16.78 9.49 7.61
N GLY A 79 -15.47 9.53 7.84
CA GLY A 79 -14.48 8.84 7.01
C GLY A 79 -14.73 7.33 6.88
N THR A 80 -15.40 6.71 7.87
CA THR A 80 -15.77 5.29 7.81
C THR A 80 -16.82 4.98 6.72
N HIS A 81 -17.69 5.94 6.38
CA HIS A 81 -18.68 5.80 5.31
C HIS A 81 -18.01 5.77 3.93
N ASN A 82 -16.89 6.47 3.75
CA ASN A 82 -16.14 6.48 2.48
C ASN A 82 -15.61 5.10 2.11
N LEU A 83 -15.19 4.30 3.09
CA LEU A 83 -14.72 2.93 2.86
C LEU A 83 -15.83 2.01 2.34
N ILE A 84 -17.07 2.21 2.79
CA ILE A 84 -18.24 1.45 2.32
C ILE A 84 -18.53 1.79 0.86
N SER A 85 -18.51 3.08 0.51
CA SER A 85 -18.69 3.55 -0.86
C SER A 85 -17.61 3.00 -1.80
N LEU A 86 -16.33 3.07 -1.41
CA LEU A 86 -15.23 2.51 -2.20
C LEU A 86 -15.32 0.98 -2.35
N HIS A 87 -15.74 0.29 -1.29
CA HIS A 87 -15.98 -1.15 -1.35
C HIS A 87 -17.11 -1.48 -2.33
N ALA A 88 -18.23 -0.76 -2.28
CA ALA A 88 -19.34 -0.94 -3.23
C ALA A 88 -18.90 -0.69 -4.68
N ILE A 89 -18.21 0.43 -4.93
CA ILE A 89 -17.66 0.78 -6.25
C ILE A 89 -16.80 -0.36 -6.81
N ASN A 90 -15.88 -0.89 -6.01
CA ASN A 90 -15.01 -1.98 -6.44
C ASN A 90 -15.76 -3.30 -6.58
N ARG A 91 -16.63 -3.65 -5.63
CA ARG A 91 -17.38 -4.91 -5.62
C ARG A 91 -18.29 -5.03 -6.84
N PHE A 92 -18.94 -3.94 -7.21
CA PHE A 92 -19.86 -3.86 -8.34
C PHE A 92 -19.17 -3.40 -9.64
N GLN A 93 -17.86 -3.18 -9.60
CA GLN A 93 -17.06 -2.81 -10.77
C GLN A 93 -17.61 -1.53 -11.43
N ILE A 94 -18.07 -0.57 -10.63
CA ILE A 94 -18.72 0.65 -11.11
C ILE A 94 -17.73 1.41 -12.03
N PHE A 95 -16.51 1.68 -11.56
CA PHE A 95 -15.52 2.42 -12.35
C PHE A 95 -15.11 1.76 -13.67
N SER A 96 -15.16 0.44 -13.79
CA SER A 96 -14.78 -0.26 -15.02
C SER A 96 -15.96 -0.48 -15.99
N ARG A 97 -17.20 -0.26 -15.54
CA ARG A 97 -18.43 -0.44 -16.35
C ARG A 97 -18.92 0.82 -17.03
N PHE A 98 -18.45 1.98 -16.59
CA PHE A 98 -18.89 3.27 -17.13
C PHE A 98 -17.72 4.04 -17.74
N PRO A 99 -17.85 4.55 -18.98
CA PRO A 99 -16.82 5.36 -19.60
C PRO A 99 -16.66 6.69 -18.85
N VAL A 100 -15.42 7.12 -18.71
CA VAL A 100 -15.05 8.37 -18.08
C VAL A 100 -15.62 9.54 -18.89
N GLY A 101 -16.26 10.51 -18.22
CA GLY A 101 -16.79 11.72 -18.85
C GLY A 101 -18.17 11.61 -19.51
N GLN A 102 -18.87 10.48 -19.36
CA GLN A 102 -20.27 10.35 -19.78
C GLN A 102 -21.22 10.42 -18.59
N GLU A 103 -22.35 11.07 -18.79
CA GLU A 103 -23.48 11.03 -17.85
C GLU A 103 -24.28 9.75 -18.06
N ILE A 104 -24.72 9.14 -16.96
CA ILE A 104 -25.55 7.95 -16.97
C ILE A 104 -26.60 8.03 -15.85
N SER A 105 -27.79 7.52 -16.09
CA SER A 105 -28.84 7.52 -15.07
C SER A 105 -28.55 6.50 -13.97
N PHE A 106 -29.01 6.77 -12.75
CA PHE A 106 -28.91 5.81 -11.64
C PHE A 106 -29.59 4.47 -11.94
N THR A 107 -30.69 4.49 -12.69
CA THR A 107 -31.41 3.28 -13.12
C THR A 107 -30.53 2.40 -14.00
N GLU A 108 -29.79 2.98 -14.93
CA GLU A 108 -28.86 2.24 -15.78
C GLU A 108 -27.62 1.76 -15.01
N VAL A 109 -27.14 2.54 -14.02
CA VAL A 109 -26.07 2.11 -13.12
C VAL A 109 -26.49 0.85 -12.35
N ALA A 110 -27.67 0.88 -11.71
CA ALA A 110 -28.20 -0.26 -10.94
C ALA A 110 -28.36 -1.52 -11.81
N ALA A 111 -28.96 -1.37 -12.99
CA ALA A 111 -29.16 -2.47 -13.95
C ALA A 111 -27.83 -3.05 -14.45
N LYS A 112 -26.88 -2.19 -14.84
CA LYS A 112 -25.56 -2.63 -15.33
C LYS A 112 -24.69 -3.22 -14.24
N CYS A 113 -24.82 -2.78 -12.98
CA CYS A 113 -23.99 -3.24 -11.86
C CYS A 113 -24.53 -4.49 -11.15
N LYS A 114 -25.78 -4.92 -11.42
CA LYS A 114 -26.45 -6.07 -10.77
C LYS A 114 -26.43 -5.96 -9.24
N MET A 115 -26.83 -4.80 -8.72
CA MET A 115 -26.90 -4.53 -7.28
C MET A 115 -28.26 -5.03 -6.74
N ASP A 116 -28.28 -6.07 -5.91
CA ASP A 116 -29.46 -6.48 -5.13
C ASP A 116 -29.58 -5.65 -3.84
N GLU A 117 -30.81 -5.43 -3.37
CA GLU A 117 -31.20 -4.40 -2.38
C GLU A 117 -30.77 -4.63 -0.92
N GLU A 118 -30.34 -5.84 -0.54
CA GLU A 118 -30.00 -6.11 0.87
C GLU A 118 -28.74 -6.96 1.02
N ARG A 119 -27.60 -6.32 1.31
CA ARG A 119 -26.47 -6.97 2.01
C ARG A 119 -25.74 -5.97 2.90
N ASN A 120 -25.93 -6.13 4.21
CA ASN A 120 -25.17 -5.43 5.23
C ASN A 120 -23.74 -5.98 5.27
N VAL A 121 -22.80 -5.26 4.65
CA VAL A 121 -21.36 -5.58 4.63
C VAL A 121 -20.63 -4.75 5.68
N GLY A 122 -20.86 -5.06 6.95
CA GLY A 122 -20.13 -4.45 8.06
C GLY A 122 -18.61 -4.58 7.89
N SER A 123 -17.89 -3.48 8.08
CA SER A 123 -16.42 -3.45 7.99
C SER A 123 -15.77 -4.27 9.11
N HIS A 124 -14.77 -5.09 8.79
CA HIS A 124 -13.99 -5.87 9.77
C HIS A 124 -13.30 -4.96 10.82
N HIS A 125 -13.10 -3.68 10.51
CA HIS A 125 -12.58 -2.67 11.43
C HIS A 125 -13.44 -2.52 12.70
N THR A 126 -14.73 -2.82 12.64
CA THR A 126 -15.64 -2.75 13.80
C THR A 126 -15.31 -3.76 14.89
N LYS A 127 -14.47 -4.78 14.60
CA LYS A 127 -14.08 -5.83 15.55
C LYS A 127 -12.73 -5.61 16.24
N VAL A 128 -12.05 -4.49 15.98
CA VAL A 128 -10.76 -4.19 16.61
C VAL A 128 -10.89 -4.05 18.13
N VAL A 129 -11.87 -3.28 18.60
CA VAL A 129 -12.09 -3.10 20.04
C VAL A 129 -12.54 -4.41 20.69
N ASP A 130 -13.45 -5.14 20.06
CA ASP A 130 -13.89 -6.46 20.53
C ASP A 130 -12.71 -7.45 20.67
N ALA A 131 -11.78 -7.44 19.72
CA ALA A 131 -10.57 -8.26 19.76
C ALA A 131 -9.63 -7.86 20.90
N LEU A 132 -9.40 -6.56 21.10
CA LEU A 132 -8.56 -6.04 22.18
C LEU A 132 -9.13 -6.37 23.56
N VAL A 133 -10.46 -6.38 23.72
CA VAL A 133 -11.12 -6.78 24.97
C VAL A 133 -11.02 -8.30 25.17
N LYS A 134 -11.23 -9.09 24.13
CA LYS A 134 -11.20 -10.56 24.21
C LYS A 134 -9.78 -11.12 24.43
N TRP A 135 -8.80 -10.54 23.75
CA TRP A 135 -7.40 -10.97 23.73
C TRP A 135 -6.46 -9.80 24.02
N PRO A 136 -6.44 -9.32 25.28
CA PRO A 136 -5.61 -8.18 25.66
C PRO A 136 -4.13 -8.50 25.47
N ALA A 137 -3.42 -7.61 24.74
CA ALA A 137 -2.00 -7.73 24.44
C ALA A 137 -1.59 -9.06 23.76
N SER A 138 -2.51 -9.71 23.05
CA SER A 138 -2.16 -10.91 22.30
C SER A 138 -1.13 -10.64 21.22
N ALA A 139 -0.20 -11.57 21.11
CA ALA A 139 0.84 -11.60 20.09
C ALA A 139 0.56 -12.64 19.00
N GLU A 140 -0.60 -13.33 19.04
CA GLU A 140 -0.93 -14.44 18.15
C GLU A 140 -1.56 -13.99 16.84
N PRO A 141 -1.17 -14.57 15.69
CA PRO A 141 -1.70 -14.20 14.36
C PRO A 141 -3.13 -14.68 14.12
N THR A 142 -3.71 -15.42 15.06
CA THR A 142 -5.07 -15.98 15.03
C THR A 142 -6.00 -15.34 16.07
N GLU A 143 -5.48 -14.42 16.89
CA GLU A 143 -6.25 -13.73 17.94
C GLU A 143 -6.48 -12.27 17.53
N THR A 144 -7.07 -12.09 16.34
CA THR A 144 -7.21 -10.77 15.71
C THR A 144 -8.66 -10.37 15.44
N ALA A 145 -8.88 -9.09 15.14
CA ALA A 145 -10.17 -8.59 14.67
C ALA A 145 -10.67 -9.32 13.40
N PHE A 146 -9.75 -9.74 12.54
CA PHE A 146 -10.05 -10.55 11.36
C PHE A 146 -10.67 -11.89 11.75
N ASN A 147 -10.05 -12.60 12.69
CA ASN A 147 -10.57 -13.88 13.19
C ASN A 147 -11.97 -13.73 13.80
N LEU A 148 -12.20 -12.68 14.59
CA LEU A 148 -13.53 -12.40 15.15
C LEU A 148 -14.58 -12.08 14.08
N ALA A 149 -14.22 -11.26 13.09
CA ALA A 149 -15.16 -10.83 12.07
C ALA A 149 -15.48 -11.95 11.06
N SER A 150 -14.48 -12.75 10.68
CA SER A 150 -14.63 -13.81 9.68
C SER A 150 -15.03 -15.16 10.27
N GLY A 151 -14.88 -15.36 11.58
CA GLY A 151 -15.19 -16.63 12.26
C GLY A 151 -14.22 -17.77 11.92
N VAL A 152 -13.05 -17.46 11.35
CA VAL A 152 -12.04 -18.43 10.93
C VAL A 152 -10.97 -18.61 12.00
N GLU A 153 -10.46 -19.84 12.14
CA GLU A 153 -9.38 -20.17 13.08
C GLU A 153 -7.98 -19.97 12.48
N LYS A 154 -7.88 -19.86 11.15
CA LYS A 154 -6.62 -19.66 10.43
C LYS A 154 -6.13 -18.22 10.59
N SER A 155 -4.82 -18.02 10.50
CA SER A 155 -4.25 -16.68 10.39
C SER A 155 -4.67 -16.00 9.08
N PHE A 156 -4.57 -14.67 9.03
CA PHE A 156 -4.94 -13.88 7.85
C PHE A 156 -4.33 -14.40 6.54
N PHE A 157 -3.00 -14.63 6.51
CA PHE A 157 -2.31 -15.10 5.31
C PHE A 157 -2.66 -16.54 4.93
N GLN A 158 -2.88 -17.42 5.92
CA GLN A 158 -3.35 -18.78 5.66
C GLN A 158 -4.76 -18.79 5.04
N GLU A 159 -5.64 -17.89 5.50
CA GLU A 159 -6.98 -17.76 4.95
C GLU A 159 -6.98 -17.14 3.55
N LEU A 160 -6.11 -16.16 3.27
CA LEU A 160 -5.90 -15.64 1.92
C LEU A 160 -5.37 -16.72 0.97
N GLY A 161 -4.40 -17.51 1.43
CA GLY A 161 -3.79 -18.60 0.67
C GLY A 161 -4.73 -19.78 0.38
N SER A 162 -5.86 -19.87 1.09
CA SER A 162 -6.86 -20.93 0.87
C SER A 162 -7.65 -20.78 -0.43
N SER A 163 -7.56 -19.63 -1.10
CA SER A 163 -8.28 -19.32 -2.34
C SER A 163 -7.35 -18.62 -3.35
N PRO A 164 -7.19 -19.18 -4.57
CA PRO A 164 -6.42 -18.53 -5.63
C PRO A 164 -6.94 -17.12 -5.96
N GLU A 165 -8.26 -16.94 -5.99
CA GLU A 165 -8.88 -15.64 -6.26
C GLU A 165 -8.53 -14.60 -5.17
N ARG A 166 -8.53 -15.01 -3.90
CA ARG A 166 -8.14 -14.12 -2.79
C ARG A 166 -6.65 -13.80 -2.82
N THR A 167 -5.81 -14.80 -3.13
CA THR A 167 -4.36 -14.64 -3.29
C THR A 167 -4.04 -13.65 -4.40
N GLU A 168 -4.65 -13.78 -5.57
CA GLU A 168 -4.45 -12.87 -6.71
C GLU A 168 -4.92 -11.45 -6.36
N ARG A 169 -6.13 -11.32 -5.80
CA ARG A 169 -6.69 -10.02 -5.40
C ARG A 169 -5.81 -9.29 -4.38
N PHE A 170 -5.33 -10.01 -3.37
CA PHE A 170 -4.43 -9.46 -2.37
C PHE A 170 -3.09 -9.07 -2.99
N SER A 171 -2.50 -9.92 -3.82
CA SER A 171 -1.24 -9.64 -4.53
C SER A 171 -1.31 -8.37 -5.38
N ARG A 172 -2.43 -8.17 -6.09
CA ARG A 172 -2.70 -6.95 -6.87
C ARG A 172 -2.83 -5.72 -5.98
N ALA A 173 -3.53 -5.82 -4.85
CA ALA A 173 -3.63 -4.73 -3.88
C ALA A 173 -2.27 -4.35 -3.29
N MET A 174 -1.44 -5.33 -2.95
CA MET A 174 -0.05 -5.11 -2.49
C MET A 174 0.85 -4.49 -3.57
N GLY A 175 0.50 -4.67 -4.85
CA GLY A 175 1.14 -3.97 -5.96
C GLY A 175 1.05 -2.44 -5.86
N LEU A 176 -0.03 -1.90 -5.28
CA LEU A 176 -0.23 -0.44 -5.16
C LEU A 176 0.79 0.22 -4.23
N PHE A 177 1.16 -0.45 -3.13
CA PHE A 177 2.16 0.06 -2.19
C PHE A 177 3.53 0.32 -2.84
N LYS A 178 3.85 -0.37 -3.95
CA LYS A 178 5.14 -0.24 -4.65
C LYS A 178 5.29 1.06 -5.41
N VAL A 179 4.22 1.81 -5.62
CA VAL A 179 4.19 3.06 -6.38
C VAL A 179 3.66 4.25 -5.57
N MET A 180 3.40 4.04 -4.28
CA MET A 180 3.05 5.09 -3.35
C MET A 180 4.31 5.85 -2.90
N PRO A 181 4.27 7.19 -2.81
CA PRO A 181 5.34 7.99 -2.26
C PRO A 181 5.84 7.47 -0.91
N GLY A 182 7.15 7.28 -0.79
CA GLY A 182 7.82 6.77 0.41
C GLY A 182 7.88 5.23 0.51
N PHE A 183 7.21 4.52 -0.39
CA PHE A 183 7.20 3.05 -0.42
C PHE A 183 7.72 2.48 -1.75
N GLU A 184 8.26 3.32 -2.62
CA GLU A 184 8.72 2.90 -3.93
C GLU A 184 9.82 1.83 -3.86
N THR A 185 9.74 0.86 -4.77
CA THR A 185 10.75 -0.20 -4.86
C THR A 185 12.13 0.32 -5.29
N SER A 186 12.19 1.47 -5.99
CA SER A 186 13.44 2.12 -6.39
C SER A 186 14.30 2.54 -5.20
N LEU A 187 13.68 2.95 -4.08
CA LEU A 187 14.37 3.35 -2.85
C LEU A 187 15.25 2.21 -2.30
N VAL A 188 14.83 0.96 -2.48
CA VAL A 188 15.63 -0.19 -2.06
C VAL A 188 16.96 -0.18 -2.80
N THR A 189 16.95 0.08 -4.10
CA THR A 189 18.18 0.08 -4.93
C THR A 189 19.12 1.25 -4.62
N GLU A 190 18.63 2.30 -3.95
CA GLU A 190 19.39 3.49 -3.56
C GLU A 190 20.06 3.33 -2.20
N ALA A 191 19.73 2.28 -1.44
CA ALA A 191 20.36 1.99 -0.16
C ALA A 191 21.88 1.78 -0.32
N THR A 192 22.66 2.30 0.63
CA THR A 192 24.13 2.23 0.64
C THR A 192 24.70 0.83 0.89
N LEU A 193 23.83 -0.16 1.13
CA LEU A 193 24.22 -1.54 1.41
C LEU A 193 24.70 -2.31 0.17
N TRP A 194 24.30 -1.87 -1.04
CA TRP A 194 24.70 -2.52 -2.28
C TRP A 194 26.10 -2.08 -2.68
N HIS A 195 27.10 -2.93 -2.44
CA HIS A 195 28.47 -2.69 -2.87
C HIS A 195 28.85 -3.63 -4.02
N SER A 196 29.94 -3.30 -4.72
CA SER A 196 30.42 -4.06 -5.89
C SER A 196 30.74 -5.54 -5.62
N GLY A 197 30.83 -5.93 -4.35
CA GLY A 197 31.09 -7.30 -3.92
C GLY A 197 29.85 -8.15 -3.70
N THR A 198 28.66 -7.56 -3.58
CA THR A 198 27.40 -8.30 -3.38
C THR A 198 27.05 -9.09 -4.65
N ARG A 199 27.01 -10.42 -4.54
CA ARG A 199 26.75 -11.33 -5.67
C ARG A 199 25.48 -12.14 -5.52
N THR A 200 25.07 -12.50 -4.30
CA THR A 200 23.90 -13.34 -4.06
C THR A 200 22.99 -12.69 -3.03
N VAL A 201 21.72 -12.49 -3.40
CA VAL A 201 20.68 -11.90 -2.56
C VAL A 201 19.50 -12.86 -2.45
N VAL A 202 19.03 -13.10 -1.24
CA VAL A 202 17.78 -13.84 -0.98
C VAL A 202 16.71 -12.85 -0.55
N ASP A 203 15.65 -12.73 -1.34
CA ASP A 203 14.48 -11.90 -1.05
C ASP A 203 13.43 -12.75 -0.34
N VAL A 204 13.38 -12.63 1.00
CA VAL A 204 12.56 -13.47 1.89
C VAL A 204 11.19 -12.83 2.05
N GLY A 205 10.14 -13.54 1.64
CA GLY A 205 8.80 -12.99 1.50
C GLY A 205 8.69 -12.00 0.35
N GLY A 206 9.45 -12.23 -0.73
CA GLY A 206 9.59 -11.27 -1.84
C GLY A 206 8.37 -11.13 -2.75
N ALA A 207 7.28 -11.84 -2.47
CA ALA A 207 6.01 -11.80 -3.19
C ALA A 207 6.17 -11.98 -4.72
N ASP A 208 5.79 -10.98 -5.51
CA ASP A 208 5.90 -11.01 -6.97
C ASP A 208 7.33 -10.71 -7.48
N GLY A 209 8.31 -10.56 -6.59
CA GLY A 209 9.71 -10.29 -6.90
C GLY A 209 9.99 -8.86 -7.40
N ALA A 210 9.09 -7.90 -7.23
CA ALA A 210 9.30 -6.53 -7.74
C ALA A 210 10.66 -5.92 -7.33
N VAL A 211 11.08 -6.12 -6.08
CA VAL A 211 12.39 -5.68 -5.57
C VAL A 211 13.53 -6.41 -6.29
N ALA A 212 13.43 -7.74 -6.41
CA ALA A 212 14.41 -8.54 -7.12
C ALA A 212 14.61 -8.06 -8.57
N TYR A 213 13.54 -7.71 -9.29
CA TYR A 213 13.67 -7.18 -10.66
C TYR A 213 14.36 -5.82 -10.71
N GLU A 214 14.05 -4.91 -9.78
CA GLU A 214 14.72 -3.59 -9.71
C GLU A 214 16.22 -3.74 -9.40
N LEU A 215 16.57 -4.60 -8.44
CA LEU A 215 17.96 -4.91 -8.12
C LEU A 215 18.69 -5.58 -9.29
N ALA A 216 18.06 -6.57 -9.93
CA ALA A 216 18.63 -7.30 -11.06
C ALA A 216 18.87 -6.42 -12.29
N ARG A 217 18.06 -5.38 -12.49
CA ARG A 217 18.26 -4.37 -13.56
C ARG A 217 19.41 -3.43 -13.24
N LYS A 218 19.50 -2.95 -12.00
CA LYS A 218 20.55 -2.02 -11.57
C LYS A 218 21.91 -2.69 -11.40
N PHE A 219 21.90 -3.96 -10.99
CA PHE A 219 23.10 -4.74 -10.69
C PHE A 219 23.08 -6.09 -11.46
N PRO A 220 23.42 -6.09 -12.76
CA PRO A 220 23.29 -7.28 -13.62
C PRO A 220 24.15 -8.49 -13.19
N SER A 221 25.16 -8.29 -12.35
CA SER A 221 26.00 -9.35 -11.81
C SER A 221 25.43 -10.05 -10.57
N MET A 222 24.35 -9.52 -9.99
CA MET A 222 23.71 -10.12 -8.81
C MET A 222 22.82 -11.29 -9.22
N ARG A 223 22.94 -12.40 -8.51
CA ARG A 223 21.97 -13.50 -8.50
C ARG A 223 20.97 -13.27 -7.39
N ILE A 224 19.69 -13.28 -7.71
CA ILE A 224 18.62 -13.00 -6.75
C ILE A 224 17.67 -14.19 -6.66
N ILE A 225 17.40 -14.63 -5.45
CA ILE A 225 16.52 -15.76 -5.15
C ILE A 225 15.32 -15.21 -4.38
N VAL A 226 14.17 -15.11 -5.04
CA VAL A 226 12.90 -14.73 -4.42
C VAL A 226 12.28 -15.95 -3.76
N ARG A 227 11.97 -15.85 -2.47
CA ARG A 227 11.38 -16.95 -1.71
C ARG A 227 10.10 -16.51 -1.04
N ASP A 228 9.04 -17.29 -1.26
CA ASP A 228 7.71 -17.03 -0.72
C ASP A 228 6.91 -18.34 -0.64
N LEU A 229 5.71 -18.32 -0.09
CA LEU A 229 4.84 -19.48 -0.01
C LEU A 229 4.53 -20.05 -1.41
N PRO A 230 4.26 -21.37 -1.53
CA PRO A 230 4.08 -22.03 -2.82
C PRO A 230 3.07 -21.35 -3.74
N ASN A 231 1.90 -20.99 -3.21
CA ASN A 231 0.83 -20.32 -3.96
C ASN A 231 1.23 -18.91 -4.41
N VAL A 232 2.05 -18.20 -3.63
CA VAL A 232 2.54 -16.86 -3.97
C VAL A 232 3.57 -16.94 -5.08
N VAL A 233 4.49 -17.90 -5.01
CA VAL A 233 5.48 -18.18 -6.06
C VAL A 233 4.82 -18.57 -7.38
N GLU A 234 3.79 -19.43 -7.34
CA GLU A 234 3.01 -19.79 -8.53
C GLU A 234 2.32 -18.56 -9.15
N ASN A 235 1.69 -17.73 -8.32
CA ASN A 235 1.05 -16.49 -8.78
C ASN A 235 2.07 -15.48 -9.35
N ALA A 236 3.25 -15.36 -8.75
CA ALA A 236 4.31 -14.50 -9.26
C ALA A 236 4.78 -14.93 -10.66
N LYS A 237 4.95 -16.24 -10.87
CA LYS A 237 5.34 -16.83 -12.16
C LYS A 237 4.28 -16.67 -13.25
N SER A 238 2.99 -16.61 -12.90
CA SER A 238 1.91 -16.38 -13.87
C SER A 238 1.77 -14.90 -14.25
N MET A 239 2.03 -13.98 -13.32
CA MET A 239 1.90 -12.54 -13.54
C MET A 239 3.11 -11.90 -14.23
N ARG A 240 4.29 -12.51 -14.13
CA ARG A 240 5.54 -11.95 -14.69
C ARG A 240 6.16 -12.89 -15.70
N ASN A 241 6.71 -12.30 -16.77
CA ASN A 241 7.59 -13.02 -17.66
C ASN A 241 8.93 -13.28 -16.95
N THR A 242 9.02 -14.44 -16.30
CA THR A 242 10.21 -14.85 -15.53
C THR A 242 11.45 -15.12 -16.38
N ASP A 243 11.32 -15.18 -17.71
CA ASP A 243 12.44 -15.36 -18.63
C ASP A 243 13.18 -14.04 -18.93
N LEU A 244 12.67 -12.90 -18.46
CA LEU A 244 13.27 -11.59 -18.74
C LEU A 244 14.63 -11.38 -18.07
N LEU A 245 14.89 -12.03 -16.93
CA LEU A 245 16.14 -11.89 -16.17
C LEU A 245 16.56 -13.26 -15.62
N SER A 246 17.43 -13.96 -16.34
CA SER A 246 17.90 -15.32 -15.99
C SER A 246 18.58 -15.42 -14.62
N HIS A 247 18.98 -14.30 -14.04
CA HIS A 247 19.60 -14.19 -12.71
C HIS A 247 18.60 -13.95 -11.58
N VAL A 248 17.29 -13.90 -11.85
CA VAL A 248 16.22 -13.89 -10.85
C VAL A 248 15.51 -15.24 -10.84
N THR A 249 15.52 -15.93 -9.69
CA THR A 249 14.88 -17.24 -9.54
C THR A 249 13.84 -17.21 -8.43
N PHE A 250 12.78 -18.00 -8.57
CA PHE A 250 11.70 -18.11 -7.58
C PHE A 250 11.68 -19.50 -6.96
N GLN A 251 11.68 -19.57 -5.63
CA GLN A 251 11.66 -20.81 -4.86
C GLN A 251 10.61 -20.77 -3.77
N SER A 252 9.80 -21.83 -3.67
CA SER A 252 8.81 -21.93 -2.58
C SER A 252 9.49 -22.15 -1.24
N HIS A 253 9.07 -21.42 -0.21
CA HIS A 253 9.60 -21.53 1.15
C HIS A 253 8.66 -20.89 2.18
N ASP A 254 8.59 -21.51 3.35
CA ASP A 254 8.05 -20.89 4.56
C ASP A 254 9.24 -20.39 5.41
N PHE A 255 9.30 -19.08 5.67
CA PHE A 255 10.38 -18.47 6.47
C PHE A 255 10.35 -18.83 7.95
N PHE A 256 9.33 -19.58 8.41
CA PHE A 256 9.31 -20.19 9.74
C PHE A 256 10.02 -21.54 9.80
N CYS A 257 10.51 -22.03 8.66
CA CYS A 257 11.40 -23.18 8.52
C CYS A 257 12.83 -22.74 8.25
N GLU A 258 13.81 -23.58 8.60
CA GLU A 258 15.24 -23.34 8.36
C GLU A 258 15.51 -22.89 6.93
N GLN A 259 16.36 -21.88 6.76
CA GLN A 259 16.74 -21.30 5.48
C GLN A 259 17.68 -22.24 4.71
N PRO A 260 17.25 -22.89 3.61
CA PRO A 260 18.07 -23.83 2.83
C PRO A 260 19.14 -23.16 1.94
N VAL A 261 19.06 -21.85 1.70
CA VAL A 261 20.12 -21.15 0.96
C VAL A 261 21.11 -20.59 1.97
N HIS A 262 22.29 -21.19 2.06
CA HIS A 262 23.38 -20.74 2.92
C HIS A 262 24.45 -19.97 2.13
N GLY A 263 25.18 -19.09 2.81
CA GLY A 263 26.30 -18.32 2.27
C GLY A 263 25.89 -17.24 1.27
N SER A 264 24.65 -16.75 1.33
CA SER A 264 24.25 -15.57 0.55
C SER A 264 24.83 -14.31 1.18
N ASP A 265 25.16 -13.32 0.35
CA ASP A 265 25.74 -12.06 0.85
C ASP A 265 24.70 -11.23 1.61
N VAL A 266 23.43 -11.32 1.19
CA VAL A 266 22.31 -10.55 1.78
C VAL A 266 21.04 -11.39 1.83
N TYR A 267 20.34 -11.35 2.98
CA TYR A 267 18.94 -11.77 3.12
C TYR A 267 18.11 -10.51 3.36
N ILE A 268 17.24 -10.15 2.40
CA ILE A 268 16.40 -8.96 2.49
C ILE A 268 14.98 -9.33 2.93
N PHE A 269 14.45 -8.55 3.87
CA PHE A 269 13.08 -8.62 4.35
C PHE A 269 12.44 -7.25 4.15
N ARG A 270 11.57 -7.10 3.14
CA ARG A 270 10.87 -5.84 2.89
C ARG A 270 9.39 -6.00 3.20
N MET A 271 8.88 -5.18 4.11
CA MET A 271 7.48 -5.24 4.55
C MET A 271 7.11 -6.64 5.06
N ILE A 272 7.98 -7.24 5.88
CA ILE A 272 7.73 -8.54 6.53
C ILE A 272 7.53 -8.35 8.02
N PHE A 273 8.54 -7.88 8.76
CA PHE A 273 8.51 -7.83 10.22
C PHE A 273 7.39 -6.98 10.83
N HIS A 274 6.79 -6.04 10.09
CA HIS A 274 5.62 -5.28 10.54
C HIS A 274 4.33 -6.11 10.69
N ASP A 275 4.26 -7.28 10.04
CA ASP A 275 3.11 -8.20 10.12
C ASP A 275 3.18 -9.13 11.34
N TRP A 276 4.33 -9.16 12.03
CA TRP A 276 4.66 -10.17 13.03
C TRP A 276 5.04 -9.53 14.35
N SER A 277 4.57 -10.11 15.46
CA SER A 277 5.04 -9.72 16.78
C SER A 277 6.49 -10.17 17.02
N ASP A 278 7.17 -9.53 17.98
CA ASP A 278 8.60 -9.76 18.26
C ASP A 278 8.98 -11.23 18.37
N LYS A 279 8.15 -12.06 19.02
CA LYS A 279 8.42 -13.50 19.17
C LYS A 279 8.48 -14.23 17.82
N PHE A 280 7.66 -13.83 16.85
CA PHE A 280 7.68 -14.40 15.50
C PHE A 280 8.81 -13.80 14.67
N CYS A 281 9.10 -12.51 14.81
CA CYS A 281 10.27 -11.89 14.20
C CYS A 281 11.57 -12.60 14.61
N ILE A 282 11.73 -12.87 15.91
CA ILE A 282 12.87 -13.63 16.46
C ILE A 282 12.90 -15.03 15.84
N ARG A 283 11.76 -15.73 15.77
CA ARG A 283 11.68 -17.07 15.18
C ARG A 283 12.10 -17.07 13.72
N ILE A 284 11.66 -16.09 12.92
CA ILE A 284 12.04 -15.91 11.51
C ILE A 284 13.55 -15.69 11.40
N LEU A 285 14.11 -14.78 12.19
CA LEU A 285 15.55 -14.49 12.19
C LEU A 285 16.39 -15.70 12.61
N GLN A 286 15.91 -16.50 13.57
CA GLN A 286 16.57 -17.74 13.98
C GLN A 286 16.66 -18.76 12.84
N GLN A 287 15.71 -18.77 11.89
CA GLN A 287 15.78 -19.66 10.73
C GLN A 287 16.90 -19.30 9.76
N LEU A 288 17.51 -18.12 9.89
CA LEU A 288 18.70 -17.72 9.13
C LEU A 288 20.00 -18.26 9.74
N VAL A 289 19.97 -18.99 10.85
CA VAL A 289 21.19 -19.60 11.41
C VAL A 289 21.18 -21.08 11.04
N PRO A 290 22.19 -21.63 10.33
CA PRO A 290 23.51 -21.05 10.02
C PRO A 290 23.65 -20.54 8.57
N ALA A 291 22.59 -19.97 7.99
CA ALA A 291 22.59 -19.45 6.62
C ALA A 291 23.67 -18.40 6.37
#